data_AF-A0A829Q8R1-F1
#
_entry.id   AF-A0A829Q8R1-F1
#
_cell.length_a   1.000
_cell.length_b   1.000
_cell.length_c   1.000
_cell.angle_alpha   90.00
_cell.angle_beta   90.00
_cell.angle_gamma   90.00
#
_symmetry.space_group_name_H-M   'P 1'
#
loop_
_entity.id
_entity.type
_entity.pdbx_description
1 polymer ?
#
loop_
_entity_poly.entity_id
_entity_poly.type
_entity_poly.pdbx_seq_one_letter_code
_entity_poly.pdbx_strand_id
1 'polypeptide(L)'
;MLLDPTNVPGSLGPIVDALGADEWILHAADQDLPCLAELAMKPPSLYDTELAGRLAGFEKVNLASMVHRLLGLGLAKGHGAADWSKRPLPDDWLNYAALDVEVLVELRDKIAEVLAEQGKTEWARQEFEHLAHTPVPATRRDNWRRTSGIHKVRKPGQLAAVRELWLSRDELARARDVAPGRTLPDSAIVEAALADPKTRAELIALPVFGGPRQKQQADRWLAALAKARSGTAPPPVNEPTTGPPPVSRWSRRKPEAYARLEAARTALAALSEQISVPVENIVTPEIVRRICWDWDGHGDVDEQLAGHGARPWQRQLTVPLLTEALAD
;
A
#
# COMPACT_ATOMS: atom_id res chain seq x y z
N MET A 1 10.62 17.54 19.75
CA MET A 1 11.41 16.44 20.36
C MET A 1 11.57 15.35 19.31
N LEU A 2 12.79 14.82 19.09
CA LEU A 2 13.03 13.71 18.16
C LEU A 2 13.38 12.45 18.96
N LEU A 3 12.77 11.33 18.60
CA LEU A 3 12.87 10.07 19.34
C LEU A 3 13.60 9.01 18.51
N ASP A 4 14.58 8.35 19.13
CA ASP A 4 15.30 7.22 18.51
C ASP A 4 14.77 5.88 19.05
N PRO A 5 13.94 5.15 18.28
CA PRO A 5 13.32 3.91 18.76
C PRO A 5 14.31 2.74 18.90
N THR A 6 15.51 2.82 18.30
CA THR A 6 16.47 1.69 18.30
C THR A 6 17.40 1.69 19.50
N ASN A 7 17.75 2.87 20.01
CA ASN A 7 18.68 3.01 21.14
C ASN A 7 17.98 3.03 22.50
N VAL A 8 16.65 3.09 22.53
CA VAL A 8 15.88 3.06 23.79
C VAL A 8 14.70 2.07 23.72
N PRO A 9 14.95 0.75 23.60
CA PRO A 9 13.89 -0.25 23.55
C PRO A 9 13.03 -0.21 24.82
N GLY A 10 11.72 -0.08 24.67
CA GLY A 10 10.76 -0.07 25.78
C GLY A 10 10.53 1.30 26.45
N SER A 11 11.18 2.38 26.01
CA SER A 11 10.95 3.72 26.57
C SER A 11 9.79 4.49 25.95
N LEU A 12 9.09 3.90 24.98
CA LEU A 12 7.95 4.57 24.35
C LEU A 12 6.69 4.51 25.20
N GLY A 13 6.64 3.64 26.23
CA GLY A 13 5.48 3.49 27.12
C GLY A 13 4.91 4.83 27.64
N PRO A 14 5.73 5.69 28.29
CA PRO A 14 5.28 7.01 28.74
C PRO A 14 4.75 7.92 27.61
N ILE A 15 5.28 7.78 26.39
CA ILE A 15 4.81 8.55 25.23
C ILE A 15 3.48 7.99 24.73
N VAL A 16 3.32 6.66 24.69
CA VAL A 16 2.04 6.01 24.36
C VAL A 16 0.96 6.46 25.34
N ASP A 17 1.26 6.46 26.63
CA ASP A 17 0.34 6.90 27.68
C ASP A 17 -0.03 8.38 27.52
N ALA A 18 0.97 9.24 27.26
CA ALA A 18 0.75 10.67 27.05
C ALA A 18 -0.11 10.95 25.81
N LEU A 19 0.09 10.20 24.72
CA LEU A 19 -0.63 10.35 23.46
C LEU A 19 -1.97 9.59 23.42
N GLY A 20 -2.31 8.86 24.48
CA GLY A 20 -3.43 7.92 24.50
C GLY A 20 -4.83 8.54 24.47
N ALA A 21 -4.95 9.86 24.64
CA ALA A 21 -6.21 10.59 24.63
C ALA A 21 -6.32 11.67 23.52
N ASP A 22 -5.20 12.07 22.92
CA ASP A 22 -5.15 13.22 22.01
C ASP A 22 -5.40 12.83 20.54
N GLU A 23 -5.83 13.80 19.73
CA GLU A 23 -5.87 13.67 18.27
C GLU A 23 -4.45 13.63 17.71
N TRP A 24 -4.14 12.59 16.92
CA TRP A 24 -2.86 12.50 16.23
C TRP A 24 -2.98 13.15 14.86
N ILE A 25 -2.07 14.08 14.56
CA ILE A 25 -2.02 14.74 13.27
C ILE A 25 -0.86 14.14 12.47
N LEU A 26 -1.20 13.48 11.37
CA LEU A 26 -0.24 12.85 10.46
C LEU A 26 -0.43 13.39 9.05
N HIS A 27 0.56 13.16 8.19
CA HIS A 27 0.48 13.42 6.77
C HIS A 27 0.75 12.12 6.03
N ALA A 28 -0.20 11.63 5.24
CA ALA A 28 -0.10 10.31 4.60
C ALA A 28 -0.01 9.17 5.64
N ALA A 29 -0.97 9.14 6.58
CA ALA A 29 -0.91 8.29 7.77
C ALA A 29 -0.88 6.78 7.44
N ASP A 30 -1.34 6.37 6.26
CA ASP A 30 -1.26 4.98 5.79
C ASP A 30 0.18 4.45 5.68
N GLN A 31 1.18 5.35 5.58
CA GLN A 31 2.59 5.00 5.57
C GLN A 31 3.16 4.75 6.97
N ASP A 32 2.71 5.49 7.98
CA ASP A 32 3.28 5.47 9.34
C ASP A 32 2.51 4.55 10.29
N LEU A 33 1.18 4.46 10.16
CA LEU A 33 0.33 3.65 11.05
C LEU A 33 0.77 2.18 11.13
N PRO A 34 1.22 1.51 10.05
CA PRO A 34 1.79 0.16 10.14
C PRO A 34 2.99 0.06 11.08
N CYS A 35 3.96 0.96 10.95
CA CYS A 35 5.16 0.99 11.77
C CYS A 35 4.83 1.30 13.24
N LEU A 36 3.90 2.24 13.48
CA LEU A 36 3.43 2.58 14.82
C LEU A 36 2.69 1.39 15.48
N ALA A 37 1.88 0.66 14.72
CA ALA A 37 1.16 -0.50 15.24
C ALA A 37 2.11 -1.62 15.71
N GLU A 38 3.28 -1.80 15.08
CA GLU A 38 4.31 -2.74 15.56
C GLU A 38 4.87 -2.37 16.94
N LEU A 39 4.82 -1.08 17.30
CA LEU A 39 5.19 -0.54 18.60
C LEU A 39 4.01 -0.49 19.58
N ALA A 40 2.90 -1.14 19.25
CA ALA A 40 1.62 -1.06 19.98
C ALA A 40 1.07 0.37 20.13
N MET A 41 1.49 1.28 19.25
CA MET A 41 1.04 2.67 19.18
C MET A 41 -0.15 2.77 18.23
N LYS A 42 -1.29 3.24 18.74
CA LYS A 42 -2.51 3.45 17.96
C LYS A 42 -3.17 4.77 18.34
N PRO A 43 -3.52 5.62 17.35
CA PRO A 43 -4.20 6.87 17.64
C PRO A 43 -5.63 6.61 18.15
N PRO A 44 -6.07 7.26 19.25
CA PRO A 44 -7.48 7.23 19.65
C PRO A 44 -8.35 8.06 18.70
N SER A 45 -7.77 9.11 18.11
CA SER A 45 -8.34 9.94 17.04
C SER A 45 -7.23 10.34 16.08
N LEU A 46 -7.56 10.47 14.79
CA LEU A 46 -6.63 10.77 13.72
C LEU A 46 -7.11 11.96 12.90
N TYR A 47 -6.18 12.81 12.49
CA TYR A 47 -6.36 13.77 11.41
C TYR A 47 -5.25 13.57 10.39
N ASP A 48 -5.60 13.09 9.21
CA ASP A 48 -4.65 12.92 8.10
C ASP A 48 -4.72 14.13 7.16
N THR A 49 -3.69 14.97 7.19
CA THR A 49 -3.63 16.20 6.39
C THR A 49 -3.50 15.96 4.89
N GLU A 50 -2.97 14.81 4.44
CA GLU A 50 -2.92 14.48 3.02
C GLU A 50 -4.31 14.07 2.52
N LEU A 51 -4.98 13.17 3.25
CA LEU A 51 -6.32 12.72 2.92
C LEU A 51 -7.33 13.88 3.00
N ALA A 52 -7.21 14.72 4.01
CA ALA A 52 -7.96 15.97 4.12
C ALA A 52 -7.76 16.87 2.88
N GLY A 53 -6.51 16.99 2.42
CA GLY A 53 -6.18 17.75 1.21
C GLY A 53 -6.81 17.18 -0.07
N ARG A 54 -6.87 15.85 -0.21
CA ARG A 54 -7.56 15.19 -1.33
C ARG A 54 -9.06 15.46 -1.31
N LEU A 55 -9.69 15.37 -0.13
CA LEU A 55 -11.11 15.69 0.05
C LEU A 55 -11.42 17.18 -0.17
N ALA A 56 -10.48 18.06 0.17
CA ALA A 56 -10.58 19.50 -0.10
C ALA A 56 -10.41 19.85 -1.60
N GLY A 57 -10.04 18.88 -2.44
CA GLY A 57 -9.88 19.06 -3.88
C GLY A 57 -8.55 19.67 -4.31
N PHE A 58 -7.50 19.58 -3.48
CA PHE A 58 -6.18 20.09 -3.86
C PHE A 58 -5.46 19.16 -4.84
N GLU A 59 -4.92 19.72 -5.92
CA GLU A 59 -4.21 18.95 -6.95
C GLU A 59 -2.90 18.32 -6.44
N LYS A 60 -2.19 19.02 -5.56
CA LYS A 60 -0.91 18.57 -4.97
C LYS A 60 -1.05 18.50 -3.46
N VAL A 61 -1.10 17.27 -2.97
CA VAL A 61 -1.35 17.00 -1.54
C VAL A 61 -0.10 16.63 -0.75
N ASN A 62 1.10 16.59 -1.35
CA ASN A 62 2.32 16.38 -0.57
C ASN A 62 2.55 17.53 0.43
N LEU A 63 3.16 17.22 1.58
CA LEU A 63 3.34 18.13 2.71
C LEU A 63 3.89 19.49 2.31
N ALA A 64 4.98 19.54 1.55
CA ALA A 64 5.58 20.80 1.11
C ALA A 64 4.64 21.67 0.28
N SER A 65 3.84 21.06 -0.60
CA SER A 65 2.86 21.78 -1.42
C SER A 65 1.70 22.31 -0.57
N MET A 66 1.26 21.52 0.41
CA MET A 66 0.17 21.87 1.32
C MET A 66 0.56 23.01 2.26
N VAL A 67 1.73 22.90 2.90
CA VAL A 67 2.32 23.94 3.76
C VAL A 67 2.52 25.24 2.99
N HIS A 68 3.08 25.16 1.78
CA HIS A 68 3.25 26.36 0.94
C HIS A 68 1.90 27.00 0.58
N ARG A 69 0.91 26.19 0.19
CA ARG A 69 -0.40 26.69 -0.23
C ARG A 69 -1.17 27.36 0.91
N LEU A 70 -1.19 26.74 2.08
CA LEU A 70 -2.09 27.13 3.17
C LEU A 70 -1.42 28.02 4.23
N LEU A 71 -0.10 27.87 4.42
CA LEU A 71 0.66 28.63 5.41
C LEU A 71 1.62 29.64 4.78
N GLY A 72 1.85 29.58 3.45
CA GLY A 72 2.80 30.46 2.77
C GLY A 72 4.27 30.16 3.09
N LEU A 73 4.56 28.99 3.66
CA LEU A 73 5.89 28.58 4.10
C LEU A 73 6.55 27.63 3.09
N GLY A 74 7.85 27.77 2.89
CA GLY A 74 8.65 26.82 2.10
C GLY A 74 9.32 25.79 3.00
N LEU A 75 9.07 24.50 2.76
CA LEU A 75 9.87 23.44 3.38
C LEU A 75 11.19 23.26 2.62
N ALA A 76 12.28 23.06 3.36
CA ALA A 76 13.59 22.78 2.77
C ALA A 76 13.57 21.47 1.96
N LYS A 77 14.40 21.37 0.92
CA LYS A 77 14.56 20.12 0.18
C LYS A 77 15.09 19.03 1.12
N GLY A 78 14.40 17.89 1.13
CA GLY A 78 14.50 16.92 2.21
C GLY A 78 15.44 15.73 2.01
N HIS A 79 15.57 14.97 3.10
CA HIS A 79 16.34 13.73 3.23
C HIS A 79 15.44 12.47 3.21
N GLY A 80 14.27 12.52 2.55
CA GLY A 80 13.30 11.42 2.57
C GLY A 80 13.82 10.06 2.07
N ALA A 81 14.83 10.06 1.19
CA ALA A 81 15.48 8.83 0.68
C ALA A 81 16.80 8.46 1.42
N ALA A 82 17.08 9.11 2.55
CA ALA A 82 18.29 8.86 3.32
C ALA A 82 18.23 7.54 4.10
N ASP A 83 19.41 7.03 4.47
CA ASP A 83 19.55 5.83 5.30
C ASP A 83 19.43 6.20 6.79
N TRP A 84 18.19 6.33 7.27
CA TRP A 84 17.84 6.72 8.65
C TRP A 84 18.29 5.72 9.73
N SER A 85 18.91 4.59 9.36
CA SER A 85 19.55 3.67 10.31
C SER A 85 20.92 4.14 10.80
N LYS A 86 21.55 5.10 10.11
CA LYS A 86 22.89 5.61 10.45
C LYS A 86 22.91 6.33 11.80
N ARG A 87 24.00 6.17 12.55
CA ARG A 87 24.24 6.86 13.83
C ARG A 87 25.67 7.38 13.93
N PRO A 88 25.89 8.59 14.51
CA PRO A 88 24.87 9.58 14.87
C PRO A 88 24.17 10.15 13.61
N LEU A 89 22.94 10.66 13.78
CA LEU A 89 22.23 11.33 12.69
C LEU A 89 22.86 12.71 12.44
N PRO A 90 23.11 13.09 11.17
CA PRO A 90 23.53 14.44 10.81
C PRO A 90 22.52 15.53 11.21
N ASP A 91 23.00 16.74 11.54
CA ASP A 91 22.16 17.87 11.99
C ASP A 91 21.13 18.31 10.95
N ASP A 92 21.48 18.25 9.66
CA ASP A 92 20.56 18.54 8.55
C ASP A 92 19.39 17.56 8.49
N TRP A 93 19.61 16.29 8.85
CA TRP A 93 18.56 15.27 8.92
C TRP A 93 17.66 15.48 10.13
N LEU A 94 18.24 15.83 11.29
CA LEU A 94 17.45 16.17 12.49
C LEU A 94 16.56 17.38 12.24
N ASN A 95 17.11 18.44 11.61
CA ASN A 95 16.34 19.62 11.25
C ASN A 95 15.21 19.29 10.26
N TYR A 96 15.50 18.46 9.25
CA TYR A 96 14.48 17.99 8.32
C TYR A 96 13.34 17.23 9.03
N ALA A 97 13.66 16.28 9.91
CA ALA A 97 12.65 15.51 10.66
C ALA A 97 11.81 16.38 11.60
N ALA A 98 12.40 17.43 12.21
CA ALA A 98 11.66 18.36 13.03
C ALA A 98 10.69 19.22 12.20
N LEU A 99 11.13 19.69 11.03
CA LEU A 99 10.30 20.52 10.15
C LEU A 99 9.11 19.79 9.53
N ASP A 100 9.18 18.46 9.37
CA ASP A 100 8.05 17.66 8.87
C ASP A 100 6.86 17.62 9.86
N VAL A 101 7.07 17.96 11.14
CA VAL A 101 6.01 17.99 12.17
C VAL A 101 5.72 19.38 12.74
N GLU A 102 6.66 20.31 12.65
CA GLU A 102 6.61 21.63 13.29
C GLU A 102 5.32 22.41 13.01
N VAL A 103 4.79 22.32 11.79
CA VAL A 103 3.66 23.14 11.32
C VAL A 103 2.38 22.33 11.07
N LEU A 104 2.33 21.06 11.53
CA LEU A 104 1.20 20.17 11.24
C LEU A 104 -0.09 20.61 11.93
N VAL A 105 0.00 21.21 13.12
CA VAL A 105 -1.19 21.71 13.85
C VAL A 105 -1.84 22.86 13.09
N GLU A 106 -1.06 23.86 12.69
CA GLU A 106 -1.53 25.00 11.90
C GLU A 106 -2.04 24.55 10.53
N LEU A 107 -1.35 23.60 9.90
CA LEU A 107 -1.79 23.03 8.63
C LEU A 107 -3.15 22.33 8.78
N ARG A 108 -3.30 21.50 9.82
CA ARG A 108 -4.55 20.81 10.14
C ARG A 108 -5.69 21.80 10.33
N ASP A 109 -5.48 22.89 11.06
CA ASP A 109 -6.51 23.90 11.30
C ASP A 109 -6.92 24.60 9.99
N LYS A 110 -5.96 24.94 9.12
CA LYS A 110 -6.27 25.53 7.81
C LYS A 110 -7.01 24.58 6.88
N ILE A 111 -6.69 23.29 6.89
CA ILE A 111 -7.45 22.33 6.07
C ILE A 111 -8.85 22.14 6.65
N ALA A 112 -9.00 22.14 7.98
CA ALA A 112 -10.29 22.01 8.63
C ALA A 112 -11.23 23.19 8.31
N GLU A 113 -10.71 24.43 8.27
CA GLU A 113 -11.44 25.61 7.78
C GLU A 113 -11.97 25.38 6.36
N VAL A 114 -11.11 24.96 5.43
CA VAL A 114 -11.48 24.71 4.03
C VAL A 114 -12.53 23.60 3.90
N LEU A 115 -12.37 22.49 4.65
CA LEU A 115 -13.35 21.40 4.62
C LEU A 115 -14.70 21.83 5.20
N ALA A 116 -14.71 22.68 6.23
CA ALA A 116 -15.93 23.22 6.81
C ALA A 116 -16.67 24.13 5.82
N GLU A 117 -15.95 25.02 5.13
CA GLU A 117 -16.50 25.87 4.07
C GLU A 117 -17.12 25.07 2.92
N GLN A 118 -16.53 23.91 2.60
CA GLN A 118 -17.02 22.99 1.57
C GLN A 118 -18.12 22.04 2.06
N GLY A 119 -18.46 22.04 3.37
CA GLY A 119 -19.42 21.11 3.96
C GLY A 119 -18.93 19.65 4.01
N LYS A 120 -17.61 19.42 3.99
CA LYS A 120 -16.97 18.09 3.91
C LYS A 120 -16.36 17.59 5.22
N THR A 121 -16.55 18.31 6.32
CA THR A 121 -16.01 17.94 7.65
C THR A 121 -16.38 16.53 8.06
N GLU A 122 -17.64 16.14 7.86
CA GLU A 122 -18.12 14.80 8.23
C GLU A 122 -17.54 13.70 7.33
N TRP A 123 -17.27 14.00 6.05
CA TRP A 123 -16.61 13.06 5.15
C TRP A 123 -15.20 12.77 5.65
N ALA A 124 -14.44 13.83 5.96
CA ALA A 124 -13.09 13.72 6.50
C ALA A 124 -13.07 12.94 7.83
N ARG A 125 -14.00 13.24 8.75
CA ARG A 125 -14.13 12.52 10.02
C ARG A 125 -14.30 11.01 9.82
N GLN A 126 -15.21 10.60 8.93
CA GLN A 126 -15.44 9.19 8.62
C GLN A 126 -14.22 8.53 7.96
N GLU A 127 -13.51 9.25 7.09
CA GLU A 127 -12.27 8.76 6.47
C GLU A 127 -11.16 8.54 7.50
N PHE A 128 -10.94 9.49 8.41
CA PHE A 128 -9.91 9.34 9.44
C PHE A 128 -10.24 8.24 10.45
N GLU A 129 -11.51 8.14 10.85
CA GLU A 129 -11.99 7.06 11.70
C GLU A 129 -11.77 5.70 11.03
N HIS A 130 -12.09 5.57 9.74
CA HIS A 130 -11.82 4.35 8.98
C HIS A 130 -10.32 4.04 8.93
N LEU A 131 -9.48 5.03 8.66
CA LEU A 131 -8.03 4.84 8.56
C LEU A 131 -7.40 4.41 9.89
N ALA A 132 -7.82 5.02 11.01
CA ALA A 132 -7.34 4.68 12.35
C ALA A 132 -7.70 3.25 12.79
N HIS A 133 -8.85 2.72 12.33
CA HIS A 133 -9.34 1.39 12.69
C HIS A 133 -9.03 0.31 11.64
N THR A 134 -8.53 0.68 10.48
CA THR A 134 -8.18 -0.28 9.43
C THR A 134 -7.00 -1.14 9.90
N PRO A 135 -7.16 -2.48 9.97
CA PRO A 135 -6.06 -3.34 10.37
C PRO A 135 -4.93 -3.26 9.35
N VAL A 136 -3.70 -3.16 9.83
CA VAL A 136 -2.50 -3.30 9.00
C VAL A 136 -2.57 -4.67 8.32
N PRO A 137 -2.60 -4.73 6.97
CA PRO A 137 -2.69 -6.01 6.29
C PRO A 137 -1.48 -6.86 6.65
N ALA A 138 -1.70 -8.10 7.09
CA ALA A 138 -0.61 -9.03 7.28
C ALA A 138 0.20 -9.15 5.97
N THR A 139 1.52 -9.17 6.08
CA THR A 139 2.40 -9.38 4.92
C THR A 139 1.93 -10.62 4.17
N ARG A 140 1.48 -10.45 2.92
CA ARG A 140 0.90 -11.54 2.14
C ARG A 140 1.94 -12.64 1.95
N ARG A 141 1.58 -13.88 2.32
CA ARG A 141 2.43 -15.08 2.13
C ARG A 141 2.90 -15.25 0.69
N ASP A 142 2.13 -14.73 -0.27
CA ASP A 142 2.40 -14.83 -1.70
C ASP A 142 3.09 -13.62 -2.33
N ASN A 143 3.77 -12.78 -1.54
CA ASN A 143 4.59 -11.66 -2.06
C ASN A 143 5.65 -12.12 -3.07
N TRP A 144 6.09 -13.38 -3.02
CA TRP A 144 6.96 -13.98 -4.02
C TRP A 144 6.39 -13.93 -5.45
N ARG A 145 5.07 -13.86 -5.62
CA ARG A 145 4.42 -13.71 -6.94
C ARG A 145 4.60 -12.33 -7.56
N ARG A 146 5.03 -11.33 -6.78
CA ARG A 146 5.35 -9.99 -7.26
C ARG A 146 6.81 -9.86 -7.72
N THR A 147 7.57 -10.96 -7.73
CA THR A 147 8.96 -10.97 -8.21
C THR A 147 9.04 -10.41 -9.64
N SER A 148 9.86 -9.38 -9.83
CA SER A 148 10.08 -8.77 -11.13
C SER A 148 10.61 -9.80 -12.13
N GLY A 149 9.96 -9.91 -13.31
CA GLY A 149 10.34 -10.90 -14.32
C GLY A 149 9.65 -12.27 -14.16
N ILE A 150 8.79 -12.48 -13.17
CA ILE A 150 8.05 -13.73 -12.97
C ILE A 150 7.19 -14.14 -14.19
N HIS A 151 6.78 -13.19 -15.03
CA HIS A 151 6.05 -13.46 -16.28
C HIS A 151 6.82 -14.35 -17.28
N LYS A 152 8.16 -14.46 -17.12
CA LYS A 152 9.00 -15.37 -17.91
C LYS A 152 8.88 -16.83 -17.43
N VAL A 153 8.41 -17.03 -16.20
CA VAL A 153 8.29 -18.34 -15.54
C VAL A 153 6.94 -18.95 -15.89
N ARG A 154 6.94 -19.99 -16.75
CA ARG A 154 5.70 -20.61 -17.25
C ARG A 154 5.44 -22.01 -16.70
N LYS A 155 6.46 -22.66 -16.13
CA LYS A 155 6.34 -24.03 -15.62
C LYS A 155 6.07 -24.04 -14.11
N PRO A 156 5.15 -24.87 -13.61
CA PRO A 156 4.86 -24.97 -12.18
C PRO A 156 6.09 -25.22 -11.31
N GLY A 157 7.02 -26.09 -11.76
CA GLY A 157 8.27 -26.36 -11.03
C GLY A 157 9.22 -25.17 -10.92
N GLN A 158 9.32 -24.36 -11.99
CA GLN A 158 10.11 -23.13 -11.95
C GLN A 158 9.46 -22.09 -11.02
N LEU A 159 8.13 -22.08 -10.96
CA LEU A 159 7.39 -21.22 -10.04
C LEU A 159 7.59 -21.62 -8.57
N ALA A 160 7.65 -22.93 -8.30
CA ALA A 160 8.08 -23.44 -6.99
C ALA A 160 9.51 -22.96 -6.66
N ALA A 161 10.44 -22.99 -7.63
CA ALA A 161 11.79 -22.50 -7.44
C ALA A 161 11.83 -20.99 -7.10
N VAL A 162 11.06 -20.16 -7.80
CA VAL A 162 10.91 -18.73 -7.46
C VAL A 162 10.43 -18.57 -6.03
N ARG A 163 9.38 -19.29 -5.62
CA ARG A 163 8.82 -19.23 -4.26
C ARG A 163 9.87 -19.58 -3.21
N GLU A 164 10.55 -20.72 -3.32
CA GLU A 164 11.51 -21.16 -2.30
C GLU A 164 12.75 -20.25 -2.25
N LEU A 165 13.24 -19.76 -3.40
CA LEU A 165 14.34 -18.79 -3.43
C LEU A 165 13.93 -17.46 -2.79
N TRP A 166 12.72 -16.97 -3.08
CA TRP A 166 12.20 -15.75 -2.49
C TRP A 166 12.07 -15.88 -0.97
N LEU A 167 11.51 -16.99 -0.48
CA LEU A 167 11.38 -17.25 0.96
C LEU A 167 12.74 -17.34 1.66
N SER A 168 13.70 -18.04 1.04
CA SER A 168 15.06 -18.17 1.57
C SER A 168 15.81 -16.82 1.58
N ARG A 169 15.59 -15.98 0.56
CA ARG A 169 16.09 -14.61 0.53
C ARG A 169 15.49 -13.77 1.63
N ASP A 170 14.18 -13.84 1.80
CA ASP A 170 13.43 -13.05 2.77
C ASP A 170 13.84 -13.38 4.21
N GLU A 171 14.02 -14.68 4.52
CA GLU A 171 14.59 -15.13 5.79
C GLU A 171 15.99 -14.56 6.02
N LEU A 172 16.88 -14.66 5.02
CA LEU A 172 18.26 -14.15 5.12
C LEU A 172 18.30 -12.62 5.25
N ALA A 173 17.42 -11.92 4.54
CA ALA A 173 17.27 -10.48 4.57
C ALA A 173 16.84 -10.00 5.96
N ARG A 174 15.81 -10.62 6.54
CA ARG A 174 15.35 -10.36 7.91
C ARG A 174 16.43 -10.64 8.94
N ALA A 175 17.12 -11.77 8.83
CA ALA A 175 18.20 -12.13 9.77
C ALA A 175 19.39 -11.15 9.75
N ARG A 176 19.55 -10.40 8.66
CA ARG A 176 20.63 -9.42 8.48
C ARG A 176 20.16 -7.97 8.58
N ASP A 177 18.87 -7.76 8.81
CA ASP A 177 18.23 -6.44 8.77
C ASP A 177 18.61 -5.62 7.52
N VAL A 178 18.44 -6.23 6.34
CA VAL A 178 18.68 -5.54 5.05
C VAL A 178 17.54 -5.78 4.08
N ALA A 179 17.32 -4.82 3.18
CA ALA A 179 16.33 -4.95 2.12
C ALA A 179 16.54 -6.25 1.30
N PRO A 180 15.49 -7.05 1.01
CA PRO A 180 15.62 -8.32 0.30
C PRO A 180 16.38 -8.24 -1.02
N GLY A 181 16.17 -7.19 -1.81
CA GLY A 181 16.86 -6.97 -3.09
C GLY A 181 18.38 -6.80 -2.97
N ARG A 182 18.88 -6.31 -1.82
CA ARG A 182 20.33 -6.22 -1.53
C ARG A 182 20.93 -7.59 -1.20
N THR A 183 20.10 -8.53 -0.73
CA THR A 183 20.49 -9.92 -0.44
C THR A 183 20.56 -10.76 -1.72
N LEU A 184 19.51 -10.73 -2.53
CA LEU A 184 19.46 -11.40 -3.83
C LEU A 184 18.44 -10.67 -4.75
N PRO A 185 18.85 -10.11 -5.90
CA PRO A 185 17.93 -9.39 -6.77
C PRO A 185 16.91 -10.33 -7.42
N ASP A 186 15.72 -9.81 -7.73
CA ASP A 186 14.64 -10.56 -8.38
C ASP A 186 15.08 -11.22 -9.69
N SER A 187 15.94 -10.55 -10.46
CA SER A 187 16.49 -11.09 -11.71
C SER A 187 17.27 -12.40 -11.49
N ALA A 188 18.06 -12.48 -10.42
CA ALA A 188 18.83 -13.67 -10.07
C ALA A 188 17.92 -14.82 -9.60
N ILE A 189 16.82 -14.50 -8.89
CA ILE A 189 15.79 -15.49 -8.53
C ILE A 189 15.19 -16.11 -9.80
N VAL A 190 14.75 -15.26 -10.74
CA VAL A 190 14.12 -15.71 -11.98
C VAL A 190 15.12 -16.52 -12.82
N GLU A 191 16.36 -16.06 -12.94
CA GLU A 191 17.40 -16.74 -13.71
C GLU A 191 17.72 -18.13 -13.13
N ALA A 192 17.95 -18.23 -11.82
CA ALA A 192 18.20 -19.51 -11.17
C ALA A 192 17.00 -20.45 -11.27
N ALA A 193 15.77 -19.92 -11.19
CA ALA A 193 14.55 -20.72 -11.38
C ALA A 193 14.41 -21.24 -12.83
N LEU A 194 14.82 -20.45 -13.83
CA LEU A 194 14.77 -20.85 -15.24
C LEU A 194 15.87 -21.88 -15.58
N ALA A 195 17.09 -21.68 -15.06
CA ALA A 195 18.24 -22.54 -15.30
C ALA A 195 18.21 -23.85 -14.47
N ASP A 196 17.56 -23.84 -13.31
CA ASP A 196 17.40 -24.98 -12.39
C ASP A 196 18.73 -25.72 -12.07
N PRO A 197 19.76 -25.02 -11.56
CA PRO A 197 21.05 -25.64 -11.26
C PRO A 197 20.92 -26.71 -10.17
N LYS A 198 21.65 -27.81 -10.36
CA LYS A 198 21.72 -28.96 -9.45
C LYS A 198 22.98 -28.95 -8.61
N THR A 199 24.04 -28.34 -9.12
CA THR A 199 25.35 -28.32 -8.48
C THR A 199 25.80 -26.90 -8.15
N ARG A 200 26.72 -26.80 -7.19
CA ARG A 200 27.35 -25.53 -6.84
C ARG A 200 28.07 -24.89 -8.02
N ALA A 201 28.71 -25.70 -8.86
CA ALA A 201 29.40 -25.22 -10.06
C ALA A 201 28.43 -24.58 -11.07
N GLU A 202 27.29 -25.22 -11.33
CA GLU A 202 26.24 -24.66 -12.20
C GLU A 202 25.66 -23.36 -11.63
N LEU A 203 25.38 -23.32 -10.32
CA LEU A 203 24.80 -22.13 -9.69
C LEU A 203 25.74 -20.93 -9.79
N ILE A 204 27.03 -21.08 -9.46
CA ILE A 204 27.97 -19.95 -9.46
C ILE A 204 28.37 -19.50 -10.87
N ALA A 205 28.09 -20.32 -11.89
CA ALA A 205 28.25 -19.94 -13.29
C ALA A 205 27.16 -18.96 -13.76
N LEU A 206 26.04 -18.90 -13.05
CA LEU A 206 24.99 -17.91 -13.33
C LEU A 206 25.46 -16.49 -12.93
N PRO A 207 25.05 -15.45 -13.69
CA PRO A 207 25.17 -14.06 -13.29
C PRO A 207 24.71 -13.81 -11.85
N VAL A 208 25.32 -12.84 -11.17
CA VAL A 208 25.11 -12.52 -9.74
C VAL A 208 25.68 -13.58 -8.77
N PHE A 209 25.49 -14.87 -9.02
CA PHE A 209 25.91 -15.96 -8.12
C PHE A 209 27.42 -16.20 -8.08
N GLY A 210 28.16 -15.76 -9.10
CA GLY A 210 29.62 -15.82 -9.15
C GLY A 210 30.35 -14.87 -8.19
N GLY A 211 29.65 -13.89 -7.60
CA GLY A 211 30.22 -12.91 -6.67
C GLY A 211 30.61 -13.52 -5.30
N PRO A 212 31.61 -12.99 -4.58
CA PRO A 212 32.08 -13.57 -3.31
C PRO A 212 30.98 -13.79 -2.28
N ARG A 213 30.08 -12.81 -2.11
CA ARG A 213 28.95 -12.88 -1.17
C ARG A 213 27.96 -14.00 -1.53
N GLN A 214 27.67 -14.19 -2.82
CA GLN A 214 26.72 -15.22 -3.25
C GLN A 214 27.34 -16.61 -3.25
N LYS A 215 28.64 -16.73 -3.55
CA LYS A 215 29.39 -17.99 -3.39
C LYS A 215 29.35 -18.53 -1.95
N GLN A 216 29.38 -17.64 -0.96
CA GLN A 216 29.22 -18.01 0.46
C GLN A 216 27.81 -18.50 0.80
N GLN A 217 26.79 -18.07 0.05
CA GLN A 217 25.38 -18.48 0.24
C GLN A 217 24.92 -19.56 -0.75
N ALA A 218 25.84 -20.13 -1.54
CA ALA A 218 25.50 -21.05 -2.62
C ALA A 218 24.71 -22.27 -2.12
N ASP A 219 25.10 -22.82 -0.97
CA ASP A 219 24.42 -24.00 -0.41
C ASP A 219 22.99 -23.67 0.05
N ARG A 220 22.74 -22.46 0.58
CA ARG A 220 21.39 -21.97 0.91
C ARG A 220 20.51 -21.91 -0.33
N TRP A 221 21.03 -21.39 -1.44
CA TRP A 221 20.28 -21.26 -2.68
C TRP A 221 20.02 -22.63 -3.35
N LEU A 222 21.01 -23.52 -3.33
CA LEU A 222 20.84 -24.90 -3.79
C LEU A 222 19.81 -25.66 -2.95
N ALA A 223 19.82 -25.47 -1.63
CA ALA A 223 18.84 -26.08 -0.74
C ALA A 223 17.42 -25.59 -1.05
N ALA A 224 17.23 -24.29 -1.32
CA ALA A 224 15.95 -23.74 -1.74
C ALA A 224 15.46 -24.35 -3.08
N LEU A 225 16.36 -24.46 -4.06
CA LEU A 225 16.06 -25.12 -5.34
C LEU A 225 15.76 -26.62 -5.17
N ALA A 226 16.49 -27.32 -4.31
CA ALA A 226 16.24 -28.72 -3.99
C ALA A 226 14.86 -28.92 -3.35
N LYS A 227 14.51 -28.05 -2.39
CA LYS A 227 13.19 -28.03 -1.75
C LYS A 227 12.06 -27.79 -2.76
N ALA A 228 12.27 -26.91 -3.74
CA ALA A 228 11.29 -26.69 -4.80
C ALA A 228 11.05 -27.95 -5.66
N ARG A 229 12.07 -28.80 -5.83
CA ARG A 229 11.98 -30.05 -6.62
C ARG A 229 11.34 -31.19 -5.86
N SER A 230 11.57 -31.27 -4.55
CA SER A 230 11.02 -32.33 -3.70
C SER A 230 9.63 -32.01 -3.14
N GLY A 231 9.11 -30.81 -3.36
CA GLY A 231 7.79 -30.40 -2.90
C GLY A 231 6.66 -31.21 -3.55
N THR A 232 5.65 -31.58 -2.76
CA THR A 232 4.55 -32.47 -3.18
C THR A 232 3.54 -31.84 -4.15
N ALA A 233 3.46 -30.50 -4.22
CA ALA A 233 2.65 -29.81 -5.22
C ALA A 233 3.27 -28.44 -5.61
N PRO A 234 3.51 -28.19 -6.91
CA PRO A 234 3.95 -26.87 -7.35
C PRO A 234 2.80 -25.86 -7.22
N PRO A 235 3.10 -24.56 -6.98
CA PRO A 235 2.07 -23.54 -6.94
C PRO A 235 1.39 -23.43 -8.32
N PRO A 236 0.09 -23.12 -8.37
CA PRO A 236 -0.59 -22.91 -9.63
C PRO A 236 0.02 -21.70 -10.36
N VAL A 237 0.18 -21.82 -11.68
CA VAL A 237 0.78 -20.78 -12.53
C VAL A 237 -0.08 -19.52 -12.53
N ASN A 238 -1.40 -19.69 -12.60
CA ASN A 238 -2.37 -18.63 -12.43
C ASN A 238 -3.04 -18.79 -11.07
N GLU A 239 -3.10 -17.72 -10.28
CA GLU A 239 -4.00 -17.72 -9.13
C GLU A 239 -5.44 -17.61 -9.60
N PRO A 240 -6.38 -18.27 -8.90
CA PRO A 240 -7.79 -17.92 -9.03
C PRO A 240 -7.94 -16.42 -8.71
N THR A 241 -8.29 -15.61 -9.70
CA THR A 241 -8.60 -14.20 -9.47
C THR A 241 -9.83 -14.15 -8.56
N THR A 242 -9.66 -13.68 -7.33
CA THR A 242 -10.75 -13.40 -6.39
C THR A 242 -11.37 -12.04 -6.74
N GLY A 243 -11.90 -11.92 -7.95
CA GLY A 243 -12.48 -10.68 -8.44
C GLY A 243 -12.68 -10.69 -9.95
N PRO A 244 -13.25 -9.59 -10.48
CA PRO A 244 -13.54 -9.52 -11.89
C PRO A 244 -12.25 -9.57 -12.74
N PRO A 245 -12.31 -10.10 -13.97
CA PRO A 245 -11.17 -10.11 -14.88
C PRO A 245 -10.73 -8.68 -15.22
N PRO A 246 -9.57 -8.50 -15.89
CA PRO A 246 -9.18 -7.18 -16.41
C PRO A 246 -10.28 -6.56 -17.28
N VAL A 247 -10.57 -5.27 -17.08
CA VAL A 247 -11.66 -4.53 -17.74
C VAL A 247 -11.59 -4.63 -19.27
N SER A 248 -10.38 -4.70 -19.83
CA SER A 248 -10.16 -4.88 -21.27
C SER A 248 -10.80 -6.14 -21.87
N ARG A 249 -11.18 -7.13 -21.04
CA ARG A 249 -11.84 -8.36 -21.46
C ARG A 249 -13.36 -8.33 -21.32
N TRP A 250 -13.92 -7.32 -20.66
CA TRP A 250 -15.33 -7.30 -20.27
C TRP A 250 -16.26 -7.16 -21.48
N SER A 251 -15.95 -6.26 -22.41
CA SER A 251 -16.74 -6.05 -23.63
C SER A 251 -16.98 -7.32 -24.44
N ARG A 252 -16.07 -8.31 -24.37
CA ARG A 252 -16.21 -9.62 -25.02
C ARG A 252 -16.82 -10.69 -24.10
N ARG A 253 -16.58 -10.62 -22.79
CA ARG A 253 -16.93 -11.70 -21.84
C ARG A 253 -18.29 -11.49 -21.17
N LYS A 254 -18.63 -10.26 -20.82
CA LYS A 254 -19.87 -9.86 -20.15
C LYS A 254 -20.22 -8.42 -20.57
N PRO A 255 -20.71 -8.22 -21.81
CA PRO A 255 -20.95 -6.88 -22.37
C PRO A 255 -21.89 -6.02 -21.52
N GLU A 256 -22.88 -6.63 -20.88
CA GLU A 256 -23.81 -5.97 -19.96
C GLU A 256 -23.09 -5.41 -18.71
N ALA A 257 -22.17 -6.17 -18.11
CA ALA A 257 -21.37 -5.65 -17.00
C ALA A 257 -20.41 -4.52 -17.44
N TYR A 258 -19.95 -4.56 -18.69
CA TYR A 258 -19.16 -3.48 -19.25
C TYR A 258 -19.97 -2.20 -19.44
N ALA A 259 -21.21 -2.30 -19.94
CA ALA A 259 -22.11 -1.16 -20.07
C ALA A 259 -22.39 -0.49 -18.72
N ARG A 260 -22.75 -1.28 -17.69
CA ARG A 260 -22.95 -0.80 -16.31
C ARG A 260 -21.71 -0.09 -15.76
N LEU A 261 -20.52 -0.65 -16.00
CA LEU A 261 -19.27 -0.05 -15.53
C LEU A 261 -18.99 1.30 -16.20
N GLU A 262 -19.25 1.43 -17.50
CA GLU A 262 -19.05 2.69 -18.23
C GLU A 262 -20.09 3.75 -17.81
N ALA A 263 -21.34 3.35 -17.60
CA ALA A 263 -22.38 4.22 -17.02
C ALA A 263 -21.99 4.71 -15.63
N ALA A 264 -21.58 3.79 -14.73
CA ALA A 264 -21.12 4.11 -13.39
C ALA A 264 -19.91 5.06 -13.39
N ARG A 265 -18.92 4.80 -14.26
CA ARG A 265 -17.74 5.68 -14.41
C ARG A 265 -18.12 7.08 -14.85
N THR A 266 -19.04 7.20 -15.80
CA THR A 266 -19.50 8.49 -16.30
C THR A 266 -20.20 9.27 -15.18
N ALA A 267 -21.12 8.64 -14.46
CA ALA A 267 -21.83 9.25 -13.34
C ALA A 267 -20.89 9.64 -12.19
N LEU A 268 -19.93 8.78 -11.83
CA LEU A 268 -18.95 9.06 -10.77
C LEU A 268 -17.97 10.17 -11.17
N ALA A 269 -17.59 10.26 -12.44
CA ALA A 269 -16.76 11.36 -12.94
C ALA A 269 -17.49 12.70 -12.84
N ALA A 270 -18.77 12.75 -13.23
CA ALA A 270 -19.60 13.94 -13.08
C ALA A 270 -19.75 14.35 -11.60
N LEU A 271 -19.97 13.39 -10.70
CA LEU A 271 -20.01 13.65 -9.26
C LEU A 271 -18.67 14.18 -8.75
N SER A 272 -17.55 13.59 -9.17
CA SER A 272 -16.20 14.01 -8.79
C SER A 272 -15.92 15.45 -9.16
N GLU A 273 -16.31 15.89 -10.36
CA GLU A 273 -16.22 17.29 -10.78
C GLU A 273 -17.11 18.20 -9.92
N GLN A 274 -18.36 17.79 -9.69
CA GLN A 274 -19.33 18.58 -8.91
C GLN A 274 -18.86 18.84 -7.47
N ILE A 275 -18.33 17.83 -6.80
CA ILE A 275 -17.91 17.96 -5.40
C ILE A 275 -16.42 18.24 -5.25
N SER A 276 -15.65 18.30 -6.35
CA SER A 276 -14.19 18.50 -6.34
C SER A 276 -13.47 17.51 -5.42
N VAL A 277 -13.77 16.22 -5.57
CA VAL A 277 -13.08 15.11 -4.86
C VAL A 277 -12.71 14.04 -5.88
N PRO A 278 -11.48 13.49 -5.90
CA PRO A 278 -11.11 12.43 -6.82
C PRO A 278 -12.04 11.21 -6.71
N VAL A 279 -12.36 10.58 -7.84
CA VAL A 279 -13.28 9.42 -7.89
C VAL A 279 -12.85 8.31 -6.93
N GLU A 280 -11.54 8.05 -6.84
CA GLU A 280 -10.97 7.05 -5.94
C GLU A 280 -11.18 7.34 -4.44
N ASN A 281 -11.41 8.60 -4.07
CA ASN A 281 -11.76 9.01 -2.72
C ASN A 281 -13.28 8.98 -2.47
N ILE A 282 -14.09 9.09 -3.52
CA ILE A 282 -15.55 8.93 -3.44
C ILE A 282 -15.90 7.46 -3.28
N VAL A 283 -15.34 6.58 -4.11
CA VAL A 283 -15.50 5.13 -4.02
C VAL A 283 -14.34 4.43 -4.70
N THR A 284 -13.79 3.40 -4.06
CA THR A 284 -12.66 2.67 -4.63
C THR A 284 -13.05 2.01 -5.96
N PRO A 285 -12.27 2.16 -7.05
CA PRO A 285 -12.60 1.57 -8.35
C PRO A 285 -12.73 0.04 -8.34
N GLU A 286 -12.13 -0.64 -7.36
CA GLU A 286 -12.31 -2.08 -7.17
C GLU A 286 -13.73 -2.44 -6.74
N ILE A 287 -14.35 -1.67 -5.85
CA ILE A 287 -15.70 -1.91 -5.35
C ILE A 287 -16.69 -1.80 -6.51
N VAL A 288 -16.61 -0.71 -7.28
CA VAL A 288 -17.46 -0.48 -8.47
C VAL A 288 -17.31 -1.63 -9.46
N ARG A 289 -16.07 -2.06 -9.75
CA ARG A 289 -15.83 -3.19 -10.66
C ARG A 289 -16.45 -4.50 -10.15
N ARG A 290 -16.38 -4.78 -8.85
CA ARG A 290 -16.98 -6.01 -8.29
C ARG A 290 -18.49 -5.97 -8.44
N ILE A 291 -19.13 -4.89 -8.00
CA ILE A 291 -20.58 -4.70 -8.09
C ILE A 291 -21.05 -4.83 -9.54
N CYS A 292 -20.50 -4.05 -10.49
CA CYS A 292 -20.93 -4.12 -11.89
C CYS A 292 -20.73 -5.51 -12.52
N TRP A 293 -19.67 -6.23 -12.14
CA TRP A 293 -19.37 -7.55 -12.67
C TRP A 293 -20.27 -8.64 -12.12
N ASP A 294 -20.49 -8.66 -10.81
CA ASP A 294 -21.25 -9.70 -10.11
C ASP A 294 -22.76 -9.43 -10.11
N TRP A 295 -23.20 -8.23 -10.51
CA TRP A 295 -24.62 -7.88 -10.59
C TRP A 295 -25.43 -8.82 -11.48
N ASP A 296 -26.49 -9.36 -10.89
CA ASP A 296 -27.42 -10.36 -11.44
C ASP A 296 -28.85 -9.81 -11.56
N GLY A 297 -29.02 -8.49 -11.48
CA GLY A 297 -30.30 -7.79 -11.65
C GLY A 297 -31.10 -7.65 -10.35
N HIS A 298 -30.58 -8.13 -9.22
CA HIS A 298 -31.20 -8.00 -7.91
C HIS A 298 -30.14 -7.71 -6.84
N GLY A 299 -30.58 -7.22 -5.68
CA GLY A 299 -29.70 -6.92 -4.55
C GLY A 299 -29.73 -5.46 -4.14
N ASP A 300 -29.25 -5.22 -2.92
CA ASP A 300 -29.14 -3.89 -2.35
C ASP A 300 -27.73 -3.33 -2.62
N VAL A 301 -27.66 -2.25 -3.41
CA VAL A 301 -26.40 -1.57 -3.75
C VAL A 301 -25.73 -1.00 -2.49
N ASP A 302 -26.51 -0.52 -1.52
CA ASP A 302 -25.98 0.02 -0.27
C ASP A 302 -25.32 -1.08 0.56
N GLU A 303 -25.97 -2.24 0.67
CA GLU A 303 -25.42 -3.40 1.39
C GLU A 303 -24.14 -3.93 0.72
N GLN A 304 -24.09 -3.99 -0.61
CA GLN A 304 -22.89 -4.40 -1.35
C GLN A 304 -21.73 -3.42 -1.16
N LEU A 305 -22.00 -2.11 -1.22
CA LEU A 305 -20.99 -1.08 -0.95
C LEU A 305 -20.47 -1.18 0.49
N ALA A 306 -21.37 -1.33 1.46
CA ALA A 306 -21.01 -1.48 2.87
C ALA A 306 -20.18 -2.75 3.11
N GLY A 307 -20.57 -3.88 2.51
CA GLY A 307 -19.85 -5.15 2.59
C GLY A 307 -18.44 -5.12 1.99
N HIS A 308 -18.16 -4.14 1.12
CA HIS A 308 -16.84 -3.87 0.58
C HIS A 308 -16.09 -2.72 1.26
N GLY A 309 -16.61 -2.17 2.36
CA GLY A 309 -15.94 -1.16 3.18
C GLY A 309 -16.11 0.28 2.70
N ALA A 310 -17.12 0.58 1.89
CA ALA A 310 -17.48 1.96 1.57
C ALA A 310 -18.08 2.66 2.81
N ARG A 311 -17.62 3.88 3.08
CA ARG A 311 -18.03 4.64 4.27
C ARG A 311 -19.46 5.20 4.09
N PRO A 312 -20.20 5.49 5.17
CA PRO A 312 -21.56 6.02 5.08
C PRO A 312 -21.72 7.22 4.14
N TRP A 313 -20.81 8.20 4.19
CA TRP A 313 -20.86 9.37 3.31
C TRP A 313 -20.67 9.00 1.83
N GLN A 314 -19.79 8.04 1.54
CA GLN A 314 -19.56 7.53 0.18
C GLN A 314 -20.83 6.88 -0.36
N ARG A 315 -21.41 5.98 0.44
CA ARG A 315 -22.65 5.27 0.09
C ARG A 315 -23.79 6.23 -0.17
N GLN A 316 -23.97 7.23 0.68
CA GLN A 316 -24.99 8.26 0.50
C GLN A 316 -24.90 8.97 -0.86
N LEU A 317 -23.68 9.22 -1.35
CA LEU A 317 -23.47 9.85 -2.65
C LEU A 317 -23.56 8.87 -3.83
N THR A 318 -23.07 7.65 -3.65
CA THR A 318 -22.88 6.71 -4.78
C THR A 318 -24.04 5.74 -4.99
N VAL A 319 -24.84 5.42 -3.97
CA VAL A 319 -25.96 4.47 -4.09
C VAL A 319 -26.93 4.86 -5.22
N PRO A 320 -27.42 6.12 -5.31
CA PRO A 320 -28.33 6.50 -6.39
C PRO A 320 -27.69 6.34 -7.78
N LEU A 321 -26.44 6.80 -7.93
CA LEU A 321 -25.70 6.76 -9.20
C LEU A 321 -25.44 5.32 -9.66
N LEU A 322 -25.03 4.45 -8.74
CA LEU A 322 -24.77 3.05 -9.05
C LEU A 322 -26.08 2.29 -9.29
N THR A 323 -27.16 2.60 -8.58
CA THR A 323 -28.47 1.97 -8.81
C THR A 323 -28.97 2.26 -10.23
N GLU A 324 -28.86 3.52 -10.68
CA GLU A 324 -29.20 3.91 -12.04
C GLU A 324 -28.31 3.20 -13.07
N ALA A 325 -26.98 3.23 -12.88
CA ALA A 325 -26.04 2.58 -13.78
C ALA A 325 -26.18 1.05 -13.85
N LEU A 326 -26.75 0.41 -12.83
CA LEU A 326 -26.99 -1.04 -12.78
C LEU A 326 -28.36 -1.45 -13.34
N ALA A 327 -29.25 -0.50 -13.60
CA ALA A 327 -30.53 -0.73 -14.25
C ALA A 327 -30.41 -0.86 -15.78
N ASP A 328 -29.30 -0.37 -16.35
CA ASP A 328 -28.89 -0.52 -17.75
C ASP A 328 -28.27 -1.90 -18.09
#